data_AF-A0A7C1K657-F1
#
_entry.id   AF-A0A7C1K657-F1
#
_cell.length_a   1.000
_cell.length_b   1.000
_cell.length_c   1.000
_cell.angle_alpha   90.00
_cell.angle_beta   90.00
_cell.angle_gamma   90.00
#
_symmetry.space_group_name_H-M   'P 1'
#
loop_
_entity.id
_entity.type
_entity.pdbx_description
1 polymer ?
#
loop_
_entity_poly.entity_id
_entity_poly.type
_entity_poly.pdbx_seq_one_letter_code
_entity_poly.pdbx_strand_id
1 'polypeptide(L)'
;MTKVVNVSEAKETAVSVSRKVLRFPLSYRIEHWVAVASFITLAITGLVQKFADVTLSKSLIALLGGIERVRVIHRVAAVVLMLEVVYHLGAVGYRLFVQRSRLNMLPTLDDVQALIGTFLYNLGLRKSRPQQGRYTAEEKLEYWAFVWGTVIMVITGFMMWNPIATTRFLPGEAIPAAKAAHGNEALLAVLAVIIWHVYHVHLRRFNKSMFTGYLTEEEMLEEHPLELADLKAGVAARPLDPQVVARRQRAFFAAYGVIATALLVGIYFFVTFEQTAITTVPPAEEVVVFAPLTPTPLPTPVPTRTPAPQVALSWEGGIASLLQQKCAACHINTKLGGLDLSTYQGALKGGNSGPAIVPGDPGASLLVTKQAAGNHPGQLSGDELALIRQWIEAGAPE
;
A
#
# COMPACT_ATOMS: atom_id res chain seq x y z
N MET A 1 77.65 -41.58 -12.75
CA MET A 1 77.30 -40.66 -11.64
C MET A 1 75.82 -40.33 -11.75
N THR A 2 75.00 -41.09 -11.02
CA THR A 2 73.55 -40.97 -11.00
C THR A 2 73.19 -39.79 -10.10
N LYS A 3 72.60 -38.74 -10.68
CA LYS A 3 72.21 -37.53 -9.94
C LYS A 3 70.97 -37.87 -9.11
N VAL A 4 71.17 -38.12 -7.83
CA VAL A 4 70.09 -38.26 -6.84
C VAL A 4 69.44 -36.89 -6.71
N VAL A 5 68.24 -36.74 -7.25
CA VAL A 5 67.39 -35.56 -7.02
C VAL A 5 66.80 -35.72 -5.63
N ASN A 6 67.22 -34.85 -4.72
CA ASN A 6 66.77 -34.82 -3.34
C ASN A 6 65.27 -34.46 -3.30
N VAL A 7 64.46 -35.35 -2.75
CA VAL A 7 62.99 -35.22 -2.63
C VAL A 7 62.57 -34.08 -1.69
N SER A 8 63.52 -33.44 -0.99
CA SER A 8 63.26 -32.34 -0.06
C SER A 8 63.07 -30.97 -0.73
N GLU A 9 63.66 -30.72 -1.92
CA GLU A 9 63.52 -29.42 -2.62
C GLU A 9 62.22 -29.29 -3.41
N ALA A 10 61.52 -30.40 -3.68
CA ALA A 10 60.19 -30.37 -4.31
C ALA A 10 59.06 -29.97 -3.35
N LYS A 11 59.35 -29.76 -2.06
CA LYS A 11 58.36 -29.38 -1.04
C LYS A 11 58.23 -27.87 -0.81
N GLU A 12 59.06 -27.05 -1.43
CA GLU A 12 59.12 -25.60 -1.14
C GLU A 12 58.59 -24.70 -2.29
N THR A 13 57.99 -25.29 -3.32
CA THR A 13 57.29 -24.57 -4.40
C THR A 13 55.83 -24.97 -4.54
N ALA A 14 55.22 -25.52 -3.49
CA ALA A 14 53.77 -25.59 -3.36
C ALA A 14 53.22 -24.22 -2.93
N VAL A 15 53.45 -23.18 -3.74
CA VAL A 15 52.54 -22.03 -3.76
C VAL A 15 51.21 -22.61 -4.22
N SER A 16 50.30 -22.84 -3.28
CA SER A 16 48.97 -23.38 -3.52
C SER A 16 48.22 -22.43 -4.44
N VAL A 17 48.36 -22.61 -5.75
CA VAL A 17 47.44 -22.02 -6.72
C VAL A 17 46.11 -22.68 -6.43
N SER A 18 45.29 -22.07 -5.58
CA SER A 18 43.98 -22.62 -5.22
C SER A 18 43.23 -22.84 -6.53
N ARG A 19 42.95 -24.10 -6.87
CA ARG A 19 42.25 -24.42 -8.10
C ARG A 19 40.88 -23.75 -8.04
N LYS A 20 40.55 -22.90 -9.02
CA LYS A 20 39.25 -22.24 -9.09
C LYS A 20 38.23 -23.21 -9.68
N VAL A 21 37.08 -23.32 -9.02
CA VAL A 21 35.94 -24.14 -9.45
C VAL A 21 34.86 -23.21 -9.99
N LEU A 22 34.37 -23.48 -11.20
CA LEU A 22 33.24 -22.74 -11.77
C LEU A 22 31.96 -23.13 -11.02
N ARG A 23 31.38 -22.18 -10.28
CA ARG A 23 30.15 -22.38 -9.51
C ARG A 23 28.92 -21.89 -10.28
N PHE A 24 28.99 -20.66 -10.80
CA PHE A 24 27.89 -20.00 -11.51
C PHE A 24 28.33 -19.47 -12.89
N PRO A 25 27.77 -20.00 -13.99
CA PRO A 25 28.05 -19.47 -15.32
C PRO A 25 27.42 -18.08 -15.47
N LEU A 26 27.79 -17.38 -16.55
CA LEU A 26 27.38 -15.98 -16.78
C LEU A 26 25.85 -15.78 -16.75
N SER A 27 25.07 -16.71 -17.30
CA SER A 27 23.61 -16.59 -17.33
C SER A 27 22.99 -16.45 -15.94
N TYR A 28 23.47 -17.22 -14.96
CA TYR A 28 22.98 -17.17 -13.57
C TYR A 28 23.31 -15.84 -12.91
N ARG A 29 24.50 -15.29 -13.23
CA ARG A 29 24.92 -14.00 -12.69
C ARG A 29 24.10 -12.86 -13.28
N ILE A 30 23.77 -12.93 -14.57
CA ILE A 30 22.89 -11.95 -15.21
C ILE A 30 21.50 -11.99 -14.56
N GLU A 31 20.89 -13.17 -14.44
CA GLU A 31 19.60 -13.36 -13.73
C GLU A 31 19.65 -12.73 -12.33
N HIS A 32 20.69 -13.07 -11.55
CA HIS A 32 20.88 -12.52 -10.22
C HIS A 32 20.96 -10.99 -10.21
N TRP A 33 21.76 -10.38 -11.09
CA TRP A 33 21.92 -8.92 -11.10
C TRP A 33 20.65 -8.18 -11.59
N VAL A 34 19.88 -8.78 -12.51
CA VAL A 34 18.57 -8.26 -12.91
C VAL A 34 17.58 -8.34 -11.74
N ALA A 35 17.55 -9.47 -11.03
CA ALA A 35 16.74 -9.64 -9.83
C ALA A 35 17.13 -8.66 -8.73
N VAL A 36 18.43 -8.46 -8.47
CA VAL A 36 18.93 -7.49 -7.49
C VAL A 36 18.54 -6.06 -7.85
N ALA A 37 18.74 -5.64 -9.11
CA ALA A 37 18.43 -4.28 -9.54
C ALA A 37 16.91 -4.00 -9.46
N SER A 38 16.08 -4.95 -9.90
CA SER A 38 14.62 -4.81 -9.83
C SER A 38 14.13 -4.84 -8.37
N PHE A 39 14.62 -5.77 -7.55
CA PHE A 39 14.27 -5.89 -6.14
C PHE A 39 14.65 -4.64 -5.34
N ILE A 40 15.89 -4.13 -5.48
CA ILE A 40 16.32 -2.90 -4.80
C ILE A 40 15.41 -1.72 -5.20
N THR A 41 15.09 -1.60 -6.49
CA THR A 41 14.18 -0.55 -6.97
C THR A 41 12.79 -0.68 -6.34
N LEU A 42 12.23 -1.89 -6.32
CA LEU A 42 10.94 -2.19 -5.68
C LEU A 42 10.96 -1.93 -4.17
N ALA A 43 12.02 -2.31 -3.49
CA ALA A 43 12.22 -2.11 -2.07
C ALA A 43 12.26 -0.62 -1.72
N ILE A 44 13.09 0.16 -2.40
CA ILE A 44 13.21 1.61 -2.15
C ILE A 44 11.87 2.31 -2.43
N THR A 45 11.30 2.10 -3.63
CA THR A 45 10.04 2.75 -4.01
C THR A 45 8.85 2.28 -3.18
N GLY A 46 8.83 1.02 -2.73
CA GLY A 46 7.79 0.47 -1.86
C GLY A 46 7.89 0.97 -0.42
N LEU A 47 9.09 1.00 0.16
CA LEU A 47 9.30 1.43 1.55
C LEU A 47 8.95 2.91 1.76
N VAL A 48 9.33 3.79 0.83
CA VAL A 48 8.99 5.21 0.94
C VAL A 48 7.48 5.46 0.81
N GLN A 49 6.77 4.62 0.06
CA GLN A 49 5.30 4.64 -0.02
C GLN A 49 4.64 4.09 1.25
N LYS A 50 5.20 3.02 1.85
CA LYS A 50 4.71 2.44 3.10
C LYS A 50 4.88 3.39 4.28
N PHE A 51 6.03 4.04 4.37
CA PHE A 51 6.39 4.97 5.44
C PHE A 51 6.35 6.43 4.99
N ALA A 52 5.28 6.82 4.30
CA ALA A 52 5.15 8.13 3.64
C ALA A 52 5.21 9.34 4.61
N ASP A 53 4.90 9.13 5.89
CA ASP A 53 4.90 10.22 6.89
C ASP A 53 6.30 10.61 7.37
N VAL A 54 7.28 9.72 7.21
CA VAL A 54 8.67 9.93 7.65
C VAL A 54 9.34 10.98 6.76
N THR A 55 10.07 11.91 7.37
CA THR A 55 10.78 13.00 6.66
C THR A 55 11.70 12.49 5.57
N LEU A 56 12.44 11.40 5.83
CA LEU A 56 13.29 10.75 4.83
C LEU A 56 12.50 10.27 3.61
N SER A 57 11.34 9.65 3.81
CA SER A 57 10.47 9.21 2.71
C SER A 57 9.98 10.38 1.89
N LYS A 58 9.56 11.48 2.53
CA LYS A 58 9.13 12.71 1.84
C LYS A 58 10.25 13.28 0.97
N SER A 59 11.46 13.36 1.50
CA SER A 59 12.64 13.83 0.76
C SER A 59 12.98 12.93 -0.41
N LEU A 60 12.94 11.61 -0.24
CA LEU A 60 13.20 10.65 -1.32
C LEU A 60 12.11 10.69 -2.40
N ILE A 61 10.84 10.80 -2.01
CA ILE A 61 9.73 10.98 -2.95
C ILE A 61 9.91 12.27 -3.76
N ALA A 62 10.29 13.38 -3.12
CA ALA A 62 10.57 14.63 -3.80
C ALA A 62 11.76 14.50 -4.76
N LEU A 63 12.85 13.84 -4.34
CA LEU A 63 14.03 13.59 -5.18
C LEU A 63 13.71 12.74 -6.41
N LEU A 64 12.85 11.75 -6.27
CA LEU A 64 12.38 10.90 -7.37
C LEU A 64 11.31 11.58 -8.26
N GLY A 65 10.99 12.85 -7.98
CA GLY A 65 10.09 13.69 -8.77
C GLY A 65 8.60 13.50 -8.46
N GLY A 66 8.28 13.15 -7.21
CA GLY A 66 6.92 13.08 -6.68
C GLY A 66 6.33 11.67 -6.62
N ILE A 67 5.21 11.54 -5.91
CA ILE A 67 4.58 10.24 -5.62
C ILE A 67 4.13 9.50 -6.89
N GLU A 68 3.66 10.22 -7.90
CA GLU A 68 3.22 9.61 -9.16
C GLU A 68 4.38 8.97 -9.92
N ARG A 69 5.54 9.64 -9.95
CA ARG A 69 6.75 9.05 -10.57
C ARG A 69 7.25 7.85 -9.78
N VAL A 70 7.24 7.92 -8.45
CA VAL A 70 7.61 6.77 -7.59
C VAL A 70 6.72 5.55 -7.88
N ARG A 71 5.41 5.74 -8.01
CA ARG A 71 4.46 4.67 -8.38
C ARG A 71 4.74 4.10 -9.78
N VAL A 72 5.06 4.95 -10.75
CA VAL A 72 5.44 4.49 -12.10
C VAL A 72 6.73 3.68 -12.06
N ILE A 73 7.78 4.16 -11.38
CA ILE A 73 9.06 3.44 -11.24
C ILE A 73 8.82 2.08 -10.56
N HIS A 74 8.01 2.04 -9.51
CA HIS A 74 7.66 0.80 -8.80
C HIS A 74 7.01 -0.22 -9.76
N ARG A 75 6.02 0.21 -10.55
CA ARG A 75 5.35 -0.65 -11.53
C ARG A 75 6.29 -1.13 -12.64
N VAL A 76 7.16 -0.27 -13.16
CA VAL A 76 8.15 -0.66 -14.16
C VAL A 76 9.11 -1.71 -13.60
N ALA A 77 9.61 -1.51 -12.38
CA ALA A 77 10.48 -2.49 -11.72
C ALA A 77 9.75 -3.82 -11.45
N ALA A 78 8.46 -3.78 -11.13
CA ALA A 78 7.64 -4.98 -10.98
C ALA A 78 7.53 -5.75 -12.31
N VAL A 79 7.33 -5.05 -13.43
CA VAL A 79 7.31 -5.67 -14.76
C VAL A 79 8.65 -6.31 -15.10
N VAL A 80 9.77 -5.65 -14.83
CA VAL A 80 11.11 -6.24 -15.01
C VAL A 80 11.25 -7.52 -14.20
N LEU A 81 10.83 -7.51 -12.93
CA LEU A 81 10.87 -8.71 -12.08
C LEU A 81 9.94 -9.83 -12.60
N MET A 82 8.75 -9.50 -13.10
CA MET A 82 7.86 -10.49 -13.71
C MET A 82 8.45 -11.12 -14.98
N LEU A 83 9.11 -10.32 -15.83
CA LEU A 83 9.82 -10.82 -17.02
C LEU A 83 11.01 -11.71 -16.62
N GLU A 84 11.74 -11.34 -15.57
CA GLU A 84 12.81 -12.16 -15.00
C GLU A 84 12.25 -13.51 -14.52
N VAL A 85 11.08 -13.56 -13.88
CA VAL A 85 10.43 -14.82 -13.49
C VAL A 85 10.11 -15.69 -14.71
N VAL A 86 9.58 -15.12 -15.80
CA VAL A 86 9.30 -15.88 -17.03
C VAL A 86 10.58 -16.50 -17.58
N TYR A 87 11.66 -15.72 -17.66
CA TYR A 87 12.97 -16.19 -18.09
C TYR A 87 13.52 -17.27 -17.15
N HIS A 88 13.46 -17.05 -15.83
CA HIS A 88 13.94 -17.98 -14.82
C HIS A 88 13.23 -19.33 -14.88
N LEU A 89 11.90 -19.34 -15.06
CA LEU A 89 11.13 -20.57 -15.25
C LEU A 89 11.59 -21.33 -16.50
N GLY A 90 11.90 -20.63 -17.58
CA GLY A 90 12.52 -21.20 -18.78
C GLY A 90 13.90 -21.78 -18.50
N ALA A 91 14.77 -21.02 -17.81
CA ALA A 91 16.12 -21.46 -17.48
C ALA A 91 16.13 -22.70 -16.56
N VAL A 92 15.23 -22.75 -15.56
CA VAL A 92 15.04 -23.93 -14.71
C VAL A 92 14.46 -25.09 -15.52
N GLY A 93 13.40 -24.86 -16.29
CA GLY A 93 12.77 -25.89 -17.12
C GLY A 93 13.74 -26.51 -18.14
N TYR A 94 14.61 -25.70 -18.74
CA TYR A 94 15.65 -26.16 -19.65
C TYR A 94 16.65 -27.09 -18.95
N ARG A 95 17.13 -26.69 -17.76
CA ARG A 95 18.05 -27.50 -16.94
C ARG A 95 17.42 -28.84 -16.55
N LEU A 96 16.15 -28.84 -16.15
CA LEU A 96 15.45 -30.04 -15.73
C LEU A 96 15.09 -30.98 -16.89
N PHE A 97 14.50 -30.44 -17.95
CA PHE A 97 13.97 -31.27 -19.04
C PHE A 97 15.04 -31.64 -20.07
N VAL A 98 15.84 -30.65 -20.51
CA VAL A 98 16.85 -30.84 -21.55
C VAL A 98 18.13 -31.43 -20.96
N GLN A 99 18.70 -30.77 -19.96
CA GLN A 99 20.00 -31.14 -19.39
C GLN A 99 19.90 -32.24 -18.32
N ARG A 100 18.68 -32.59 -17.86
CA ARG A 100 18.45 -33.57 -16.78
C ARG A 100 19.32 -33.29 -15.57
N SER A 101 19.52 -32.01 -15.27
CA SER A 101 20.21 -31.57 -14.07
C SER A 101 19.46 -32.07 -12.84
N ARG A 102 20.21 -32.40 -11.79
CA ARG A 102 19.63 -32.82 -10.51
C ARG A 102 18.77 -31.71 -9.92
N LEU A 103 17.67 -32.09 -9.27
CA LEU A 103 16.73 -31.20 -8.59
C LEU A 103 17.31 -30.67 -7.26
N ASN A 104 18.51 -30.09 -7.32
CA ASN A 104 19.27 -29.68 -6.12
C ASN A 104 18.60 -28.54 -5.34
N MET A 105 17.58 -27.87 -5.90
CA MET A 105 16.87 -26.76 -5.25
C MET A 105 15.61 -27.21 -4.51
N LEU A 106 15.18 -28.48 -4.65
CA LEU A 106 14.05 -28.98 -3.88
C LEU A 106 14.45 -29.18 -2.41
N PRO A 107 13.65 -28.71 -1.44
CA PRO A 107 13.88 -29.00 -0.04
C PRO A 107 13.69 -30.50 0.23
N THR A 108 14.62 -31.09 0.97
CA THR A 108 14.56 -32.48 1.43
C THR A 108 14.58 -32.56 2.95
N LEU A 109 14.31 -33.74 3.52
CA LEU A 109 14.43 -33.94 4.96
C LEU A 109 15.88 -33.75 5.46
N ASP A 110 16.87 -33.99 4.60
CA ASP A 110 18.28 -33.74 4.91
C ASP A 110 18.55 -32.26 5.13
N ASP A 111 17.83 -31.36 4.45
CA ASP A 111 17.95 -29.91 4.64
C ASP A 111 17.46 -29.49 6.03
N VAL A 112 16.38 -30.11 6.53
CA VAL A 112 15.89 -29.85 7.90
C VAL A 112 16.92 -30.31 8.93
N GLN A 113 17.49 -31.50 8.72
CA GLN A 113 18.57 -32.00 9.57
C GLN A 113 19.82 -31.12 9.50
N ALA A 114 20.15 -30.59 8.32
CA ALA A 114 21.26 -29.67 8.12
C ALA A 114 21.01 -28.34 8.86
N LEU A 115 19.81 -27.76 8.78
CA LEU A 115 19.47 -26.53 9.51
C LEU A 115 19.58 -26.72 11.03
N ILE A 116 19.01 -27.80 11.57
CA ILE A 116 19.15 -28.14 12.99
C ILE A 116 20.63 -28.38 13.34
N GLY A 117 21.37 -29.07 12.47
CA GLY A 117 22.80 -29.31 12.62
C GLY A 117 23.63 -28.02 12.66
N THR A 118 23.34 -27.06 11.77
CA THR A 118 23.97 -25.73 11.74
C THR A 118 23.63 -24.96 13.00
N PHE A 119 22.38 -25.00 13.46
CA PHE A 119 21.95 -24.36 14.70
C PHE A 119 22.70 -24.91 15.92
N LEU A 120 22.74 -26.23 16.09
CA LEU A 120 23.48 -26.88 17.18
C LEU A 120 24.99 -26.62 17.11
N TYR A 121 25.56 -26.56 15.91
CA TYR A 121 26.95 -26.17 15.71
C TYR A 121 27.21 -24.73 16.16
N ASN A 122 26.34 -23.79 15.79
CA ASN A 122 26.46 -22.39 16.20
C ASN A 122 26.31 -22.19 17.72
N LEU A 123 25.56 -23.08 18.40
CA LEU A 123 25.49 -23.13 19.87
C LEU A 123 26.70 -23.84 20.53
N GLY A 124 27.64 -24.38 19.75
CA GLY A 124 28.78 -25.16 20.25
C GLY A 124 28.42 -26.57 20.72
N LEU A 125 27.18 -27.02 20.53
CA LEU A 125 26.70 -28.36 20.92
C LEU A 125 27.13 -29.46 19.92
N ARG A 126 27.57 -29.07 18.72
CA ARG A 126 28.12 -29.96 17.70
C ARG A 126 29.54 -29.52 17.33
N LYS A 127 30.46 -30.47 17.19
CA LYS A 127 31.88 -30.20 16.90
C LYS A 127 32.19 -29.85 15.44
N SER A 128 31.34 -30.27 14.51
CA SER A 128 31.55 -30.08 13.07
C SER A 128 30.28 -29.57 12.40
N ARG A 129 30.46 -28.74 11.37
CA ARG A 129 29.35 -28.29 10.52
C ARG A 129 28.75 -29.47 9.74
N PRO A 130 27.43 -29.43 9.46
CA PRO A 130 26.82 -30.39 8.54
C PRO A 130 27.44 -30.23 7.15
N GLN A 131 27.73 -31.37 6.51
CA GLN A 131 28.21 -31.38 5.12
C GLN A 131 27.01 -31.21 4.19
N GLN A 132 27.10 -30.23 3.30
CA GLN A 132 26.00 -29.85 2.41
C GLN A 132 26.41 -29.93 0.94
N GLY A 133 25.39 -30.02 0.08
CA GLY A 133 25.52 -30.16 -1.36
C GLY A 133 25.78 -28.85 -2.09
N ARG A 134 25.38 -28.84 -3.37
CA ARG A 134 25.53 -27.66 -4.25
C ARG A 134 24.87 -26.41 -3.66
N TYR A 135 23.68 -26.57 -3.11
CA TYR A 135 23.00 -25.53 -2.36
C TYR A 135 22.86 -25.97 -0.92
N THR A 136 23.19 -25.07 0.01
CA THR A 136 22.95 -25.30 1.43
C THR A 136 21.46 -25.16 1.74
N ALA A 137 21.02 -25.69 2.88
CA ALA A 137 19.65 -25.59 3.33
C ALA A 137 19.22 -24.12 3.54
N GLU A 138 20.15 -23.27 3.97
CA GLU A 138 19.94 -21.82 4.09
C GLU A 138 19.71 -21.18 2.71
N GLU A 139 20.55 -21.48 1.70
CA GLU A 139 20.39 -20.97 0.33
C GLU A 139 19.07 -21.44 -0.30
N LYS A 140 18.66 -22.68 -0.06
CA LYS A 140 17.36 -23.21 -0.53
C LYS A 140 16.20 -22.49 0.14
N LEU A 141 16.27 -22.26 1.46
CA LEU A 141 15.23 -21.57 2.20
C LEU A 141 15.04 -20.15 1.67
N GLU A 142 16.12 -19.41 1.43
CA GLU A 142 16.06 -18.06 0.83
C GLU A 142 15.44 -18.09 -0.56
N TYR A 143 15.83 -19.04 -1.41
CA TYR A 143 15.24 -19.18 -2.74
C TYR A 143 13.73 -19.43 -2.69
N TRP A 144 13.28 -20.35 -1.84
CA TRP A 144 11.85 -20.67 -1.72
C TRP A 144 11.06 -19.55 -1.05
N ALA A 145 11.64 -18.86 -0.07
CA ALA A 145 11.05 -17.64 0.48
C ALA A 145 10.87 -16.58 -0.61
N PHE A 146 11.86 -16.39 -1.48
CA PHE A 146 11.76 -15.47 -2.62
C PHE A 146 10.70 -15.90 -3.65
N VAL A 147 10.64 -17.18 -4.00
CA VAL A 147 9.60 -17.73 -4.91
C VAL A 147 8.21 -17.49 -4.35
N TRP A 148 7.99 -17.84 -3.08
CA TRP A 148 6.71 -17.63 -2.39
C TRP A 148 6.34 -16.16 -2.27
N GLY A 149 7.28 -15.32 -1.80
CA GLY A 149 7.10 -13.88 -1.69
C GLY A 149 6.75 -13.26 -3.04
N THR A 150 7.40 -13.67 -4.12
CA THR A 150 7.08 -13.18 -5.48
C THR A 150 5.64 -13.49 -5.88
N VAL A 151 5.14 -14.69 -5.59
CA VAL A 151 3.74 -15.06 -5.86
C VAL A 151 2.77 -14.16 -5.09
N ILE A 152 3.00 -13.96 -3.78
CA ILE A 152 2.19 -13.05 -2.97
C ILE A 152 2.24 -11.63 -3.53
N MET A 153 3.43 -11.13 -3.87
CA MET A 153 3.64 -9.76 -4.33
C MET A 153 2.95 -9.50 -5.68
N VAL A 154 2.98 -10.47 -6.61
CA VAL A 154 2.26 -10.34 -7.89
C VAL A 154 0.76 -10.35 -7.68
N ILE A 155 0.23 -11.28 -6.87
CA ILE A 155 -1.23 -11.37 -6.62
C ILE A 155 -1.74 -10.12 -5.91
N THR A 156 -1.12 -9.75 -4.79
CA THR A 156 -1.54 -8.58 -4.01
C THR A 156 -1.27 -7.28 -4.76
N GLY A 157 -0.20 -7.21 -5.56
CA GLY A 157 0.09 -6.10 -6.46
C GLY A 157 -1.02 -5.91 -7.50
N PHE A 158 -1.50 -7.00 -8.12
CA PHE A 158 -2.65 -6.95 -9.01
C PHE A 158 -3.89 -6.44 -8.31
N MET A 159 -4.18 -6.95 -7.10
CA MET A 159 -5.37 -6.56 -6.35
C MET A 159 -5.38 -5.05 -6.04
N MET A 160 -4.24 -4.49 -5.68
CA MET A 160 -4.10 -3.05 -5.42
C MET A 160 -4.11 -2.21 -6.70
N TRP A 161 -3.57 -2.72 -7.81
CA TRP A 161 -3.62 -2.04 -9.11
C TRP A 161 -5.05 -2.05 -9.68
N ASN A 162 -5.78 -3.14 -9.49
CA ASN A 162 -7.10 -3.37 -10.06
C ASN A 162 -8.16 -3.69 -8.98
N PRO A 163 -8.49 -2.73 -8.10
CA PRO A 163 -9.36 -2.98 -6.96
C PRO A 163 -10.80 -3.33 -7.39
N ILE A 164 -11.35 -2.69 -8.42
CA ILE A 164 -12.74 -2.95 -8.86
C ILE A 164 -12.85 -4.34 -9.49
N ALA A 165 -11.88 -4.74 -10.30
CA ALA A 165 -11.88 -6.08 -10.87
C ALA A 165 -11.76 -7.15 -9.79
N THR A 166 -10.96 -6.88 -8.75
CA THR A 166 -10.81 -7.78 -7.60
C THR A 166 -12.11 -7.89 -6.80
N THR A 167 -12.80 -6.77 -6.53
CA THR A 167 -14.03 -6.77 -5.71
C THR A 167 -15.25 -7.36 -6.42
N ARG A 168 -15.16 -7.69 -7.72
CA ARG A 168 -16.16 -8.52 -8.40
C ARG A 168 -16.14 -9.97 -7.94
N PHE A 169 -15.00 -10.46 -7.48
CA PHE A 169 -14.80 -11.86 -7.09
C PHE A 169 -14.56 -12.03 -5.58
N LEU A 170 -14.02 -11.01 -4.93
CA LEU A 170 -13.68 -11.01 -3.51
C LEU A 170 -14.41 -9.88 -2.78
N PRO A 171 -14.65 -10.00 -1.47
CA PRO A 171 -15.30 -8.95 -0.70
C PRO A 171 -14.38 -7.72 -0.58
N GLY A 172 -14.94 -6.54 -0.29
CA GLY A 172 -14.23 -5.26 -0.30
C GLY A 172 -13.01 -5.20 0.63
N GLU A 173 -13.06 -5.96 1.73
CA GLU A 173 -12.00 -6.12 2.73
C GLU A 173 -10.74 -6.78 2.14
N ALA A 174 -10.85 -7.46 1.00
CA ALA A 174 -9.71 -8.07 0.34
C ALA A 174 -8.68 -7.04 -0.14
N ILE A 175 -9.10 -5.81 -0.46
CA ILE A 175 -8.19 -4.75 -0.91
C ILE A 175 -7.28 -4.23 0.22
N PRO A 176 -7.81 -3.78 1.39
CA PRO A 176 -6.94 -3.42 2.51
C PRO A 176 -6.14 -4.61 3.04
N ALA A 177 -6.68 -5.83 2.99
CA ALA A 177 -5.91 -7.04 3.32
C ALA A 177 -4.73 -7.25 2.36
N ALA A 178 -4.94 -7.09 1.05
CA ALA A 178 -3.88 -7.14 0.06
C ALA A 178 -2.83 -6.05 0.28
N LYS A 179 -3.25 -4.82 0.59
CA LYS A 179 -2.31 -3.73 0.94
C LYS A 179 -1.46 -4.07 2.16
N ALA A 180 -2.07 -4.63 3.20
CA ALA A 180 -1.35 -5.07 4.40
C ALA A 180 -0.38 -6.21 4.08
N ALA A 181 -0.83 -7.25 3.37
CA ALA A 181 -0.03 -8.39 2.96
C ALA A 181 1.14 -7.97 2.07
N HIS A 182 0.90 -7.20 1.01
CA HIS A 182 1.92 -6.68 0.10
C HIS A 182 2.98 -5.86 0.87
N GLY A 183 2.54 -4.92 1.70
CA GLY A 183 3.45 -4.08 2.46
C GLY A 183 4.24 -4.84 3.53
N ASN A 184 3.66 -5.85 4.18
CA ASN A 184 4.33 -6.63 5.22
C ASN A 184 5.27 -7.68 4.63
N GLU A 185 4.88 -8.34 3.54
CA GLU A 185 5.74 -9.26 2.80
C GLU A 185 6.94 -8.50 2.21
N ALA A 186 6.73 -7.31 1.64
CA ALA A 186 7.83 -6.47 1.17
C ALA A 186 8.82 -6.12 2.29
N LEU A 187 8.31 -5.78 3.48
CA LEU A 187 9.17 -5.49 4.63
C LEU A 187 9.93 -6.74 5.10
N LEU A 188 9.24 -7.88 5.18
CA LEU A 188 9.86 -9.17 5.52
C LEU A 188 10.97 -9.52 4.53
N ALA A 189 10.70 -9.41 3.23
CA ALA A 189 11.67 -9.69 2.17
C ALA A 189 12.88 -8.76 2.24
N VAL A 190 12.68 -7.46 2.45
CA VAL A 190 13.80 -6.50 2.61
C VAL A 190 14.64 -6.85 3.83
N LEU A 191 14.00 -7.10 4.98
CA LEU A 191 14.72 -7.46 6.20
C LEU A 191 15.45 -8.79 6.06
N ALA A 192 14.85 -9.80 5.42
CA ALA A 192 15.49 -11.07 5.15
C ALA A 192 16.71 -10.88 4.23
N VAL A 193 16.61 -10.09 3.17
CA VAL A 193 17.76 -9.82 2.28
C VAL A 193 18.87 -9.08 3.02
N ILE A 194 18.55 -8.03 3.79
CA ILE A 194 19.58 -7.23 4.48
C ILE A 194 20.22 -7.99 5.64
N ILE A 195 19.41 -8.62 6.49
CA ILE A 195 19.89 -9.24 7.73
C ILE A 195 20.48 -10.61 7.45
N TRP A 196 19.85 -11.40 6.57
CA TRP A 196 20.24 -12.78 6.35
C TRP A 196 21.11 -12.91 5.10
N HIS A 197 20.60 -12.58 3.91
CA HIS A 197 21.32 -12.79 2.65
C HIS A 197 22.64 -12.01 2.59
N VAL A 198 22.60 -10.69 2.81
CA VAL A 198 23.80 -9.83 2.79
C VAL A 198 24.78 -10.23 3.89
N TYR A 199 24.30 -10.59 5.08
CA TYR A 199 25.18 -11.07 6.13
C TYR A 199 25.92 -12.36 5.72
N HIS A 200 25.20 -13.38 5.28
CA HIS A 200 25.79 -14.67 4.96
C HIS A 200 26.72 -14.63 3.74
N VAL A 201 26.36 -13.85 2.71
CA VAL A 201 27.06 -13.84 1.41
C VAL A 201 28.12 -12.73 1.29
N HIS A 202 27.97 -11.62 2.02
CA HIS A 202 28.87 -10.47 1.90
C HIS A 202 29.65 -10.13 3.18
N LEU A 203 29.08 -10.35 4.38
CA LEU A 203 29.72 -9.93 5.64
C LEU A 203 30.44 -11.08 6.36
N ARG A 204 29.76 -12.21 6.60
CA ARG A 204 30.34 -13.40 7.27
C ARG A 204 31.52 -13.92 6.48
N ARG A 205 31.35 -14.02 5.17
CA ARG A 205 32.39 -14.34 4.19
C ARG A 205 32.02 -13.66 2.89
N PHE A 206 32.98 -12.99 2.26
CA PHE A 206 32.72 -12.31 1.00
C PHE A 206 32.78 -13.29 -0.18
N ASN A 207 31.62 -13.86 -0.53
CA ASN A 207 31.50 -14.83 -1.62
C ASN A 207 31.53 -14.11 -2.99
N LYS A 208 32.57 -14.38 -3.79
CA LYS A 208 32.81 -13.71 -5.09
C LYS A 208 32.14 -14.40 -6.28
N SER A 209 31.38 -15.47 -6.04
CA SER A 209 30.86 -16.32 -7.11
C SER A 209 29.82 -15.61 -7.97
N MET A 210 29.03 -14.67 -7.44
CA MET A 210 28.09 -13.87 -8.25
C MET A 210 28.74 -12.76 -9.08
N PHE A 211 29.98 -12.38 -8.76
CA PHE A 211 30.76 -11.41 -9.54
C PHE A 211 31.61 -12.10 -10.60
N THR A 212 32.32 -13.17 -10.21
CA THR A 212 33.34 -13.82 -11.06
C THR A 212 32.85 -15.13 -11.69
N GLY A 213 31.89 -15.80 -11.07
CA GLY A 213 31.43 -17.14 -11.42
C GLY A 213 32.18 -18.26 -10.70
N TYR A 214 33.28 -17.96 -10.00
CA TYR A 214 34.19 -18.95 -9.44
C TYR A 214 34.27 -18.87 -7.91
N LEU A 215 34.59 -20.01 -7.29
CA LEU A 215 35.09 -20.13 -5.92
C LEU A 215 36.45 -20.84 -5.93
N THR A 216 37.25 -20.63 -4.89
CA THR A 216 38.43 -21.46 -4.65
C THR A 216 38.01 -22.85 -4.19
N GLU A 217 38.88 -23.84 -4.40
CA GLU A 217 38.64 -25.20 -3.92
C GLU A 217 38.49 -25.26 -2.38
N GLU A 218 39.19 -24.40 -1.64
CA GLU A 218 39.07 -24.28 -0.19
C GLU A 218 37.70 -23.73 0.23
N GLU A 219 37.21 -22.68 -0.44
CA GLU A 219 35.87 -22.13 -0.23
C GLU A 219 34.79 -23.18 -0.53
N MET A 220 34.97 -23.93 -1.62
CA MET A 220 34.08 -25.04 -1.97
C MET A 220 34.11 -26.16 -0.92
N LEU A 221 35.27 -26.50 -0.37
CA LEU A 221 35.40 -27.54 0.66
C LEU A 221 34.68 -27.15 1.96
N GLU A 222 34.75 -25.87 2.32
CA GLU A 222 34.15 -25.38 3.56
C GLU A 222 32.62 -25.23 3.46
N GLU A 223 32.11 -24.67 2.37
CA GLU A 223 30.68 -24.37 2.22
C GLU A 223 29.89 -25.46 1.47
N HIS A 224 30.52 -26.15 0.53
CA HIS A 224 29.88 -27.11 -0.38
C HIS A 224 30.68 -28.42 -0.53
N PRO A 225 31.05 -29.09 0.58
CA PRO A 225 31.94 -30.25 0.55
C PRO A 225 31.43 -31.39 -0.33
N LEU A 226 30.11 -31.65 -0.33
CA LEU A 226 29.54 -32.75 -1.12
C LEU A 226 29.53 -32.43 -2.62
N GLU A 227 29.35 -31.15 -3.00
CA GLU A 227 29.47 -30.76 -4.41
C GLU A 227 30.92 -30.88 -4.89
N LEU A 228 31.89 -30.46 -4.08
CA LEU A 228 33.29 -30.60 -4.43
C LEU A 228 33.68 -32.08 -4.59
N ALA A 229 33.18 -32.95 -3.72
CA ALA A 229 33.37 -34.40 -3.83
C ALA A 229 32.79 -34.95 -5.15
N ASP A 230 31.56 -34.58 -5.50
CA ASP A 230 30.91 -34.97 -6.75
C ASP A 230 31.66 -34.49 -8.00
N LEU A 231 32.19 -33.27 -7.96
CA LEU A 231 33.00 -32.69 -9.05
C LEU A 231 34.31 -33.45 -9.21
N LYS A 232 35.01 -33.74 -8.11
CA LYS A 232 36.26 -34.51 -8.13
C LYS A 232 36.05 -35.95 -8.57
N ALA A 233 34.91 -36.55 -8.23
CA ALA A 233 34.53 -37.88 -8.64
C ALA A 233 34.08 -37.97 -10.11
N GLY A 234 33.95 -36.84 -10.82
CA GLY A 234 33.46 -36.79 -12.20
C GLY A 234 31.97 -37.14 -12.35
N VAL A 235 31.23 -37.18 -11.24
CA VAL A 235 29.83 -37.60 -11.18
C VAL A 235 28.89 -36.50 -11.69
N ALA A 236 29.32 -35.23 -11.60
CA ALA A 236 28.52 -34.07 -11.96
C ALA A 236 28.25 -33.90 -13.47
N ALA A 237 29.06 -34.52 -14.34
CA ALA A 237 29.06 -34.25 -15.78
C ALA A 237 28.87 -35.53 -16.62
N ARG A 238 27.80 -36.29 -16.39
CA ARG A 238 27.47 -37.41 -17.28
C ARG A 238 27.10 -36.83 -18.67
N PRO A 239 27.92 -37.05 -19.72
CA PRO A 239 27.63 -36.48 -21.03
C PRO A 239 26.34 -37.08 -21.57
N LEU A 240 25.41 -36.21 -21.97
CA LEU A 240 24.18 -36.63 -22.63
C LEU A 240 24.44 -36.79 -24.13
N ASP A 241 23.80 -37.78 -24.73
CA ASP A 241 23.81 -37.96 -26.18
C ASP A 241 23.32 -36.68 -26.88
N PRO A 242 24.15 -36.06 -27.77
CA PRO A 242 23.80 -34.85 -28.49
C PRO A 242 22.47 -34.95 -29.26
N GLN A 243 22.14 -36.11 -29.82
CA GLN A 243 20.89 -36.28 -30.56
C GLN A 243 19.67 -36.23 -29.64
N VAL A 244 19.77 -36.83 -28.46
CA VAL A 244 18.72 -36.80 -27.44
C VAL A 244 18.53 -35.37 -26.92
N VAL A 245 19.63 -34.65 -26.68
CA VAL A 245 19.59 -33.24 -26.28
C VAL A 245 18.90 -32.40 -27.36
N ALA A 246 19.28 -32.53 -28.63
CA ALA A 246 18.69 -31.78 -29.74
C ALA A 246 17.18 -32.05 -29.92
N ARG A 247 16.73 -33.30 -29.70
CA ARG A 247 15.29 -33.63 -29.72
C ARG A 247 14.55 -32.96 -28.56
N ARG A 248 15.11 -33.03 -27.35
CA ARG A 248 14.53 -32.39 -26.15
C ARG A 248 14.51 -30.87 -26.25
N GLN A 249 15.55 -30.27 -26.81
CA GLN A 249 15.60 -28.82 -27.05
C GLN A 249 14.45 -28.37 -27.95
N ARG A 250 14.21 -29.05 -29.07
CA ARG A 250 13.10 -28.72 -29.97
C ARG A 250 11.75 -28.79 -29.26
N ALA A 251 11.49 -29.88 -28.54
CA ALA A 251 10.26 -30.03 -27.76
C ALA A 251 10.14 -28.97 -26.65
N PHE A 252 11.25 -28.68 -25.96
CA PHE A 252 11.31 -27.69 -24.89
C PHE A 252 11.02 -26.29 -25.41
N PHE A 253 11.69 -25.83 -26.48
CA PHE A 253 11.46 -24.48 -27.01
C PHE A 253 10.06 -24.32 -27.59
N ALA A 254 9.47 -25.37 -28.15
CA ALA A 254 8.07 -25.34 -28.56
C ALA A 254 7.13 -25.16 -27.35
N ALA A 255 7.28 -26.00 -26.31
CA ALA A 255 6.45 -25.92 -25.12
C ALA A 255 6.66 -24.63 -24.32
N TYR A 256 7.92 -24.26 -24.08
CA TYR A 256 8.30 -23.02 -23.41
C TYR A 256 7.86 -21.80 -24.22
N GLY A 257 7.93 -21.83 -25.55
CA GLY A 257 7.40 -20.76 -26.40
C GLY A 257 5.92 -20.51 -26.14
N VAL A 258 5.09 -21.56 -26.12
CA VAL A 258 3.66 -21.46 -25.82
C VAL A 258 3.42 -20.92 -24.40
N ILE A 259 4.11 -21.48 -23.39
CA ILE A 259 3.95 -21.06 -21.99
C ILE A 259 4.42 -19.62 -21.79
N ALA A 260 5.59 -19.26 -22.33
CA ALA A 260 6.14 -17.91 -22.25
C ALA A 260 5.23 -16.92 -22.96
N THR A 261 4.69 -17.23 -24.14
CA THR A 261 3.70 -16.38 -24.80
C THR A 261 2.46 -16.19 -23.93
N ALA A 262 1.92 -17.26 -23.33
CA ALA A 262 0.78 -17.14 -22.42
C ALA A 262 1.08 -16.27 -21.20
N LEU A 263 2.25 -16.43 -20.57
CA LEU A 263 2.69 -15.62 -19.45
C LEU A 263 2.92 -14.16 -19.85
N LEU A 264 3.51 -13.90 -21.02
CA LEU A 264 3.73 -12.55 -21.54
C LEU A 264 2.41 -11.86 -21.89
N VAL A 265 1.43 -12.58 -22.45
CA VAL A 265 0.06 -12.08 -22.63
C VAL A 265 -0.58 -11.80 -21.27
N GLY A 266 -0.37 -12.66 -20.28
CA GLY A 266 -0.79 -12.45 -18.91
C GLY A 266 -0.19 -11.18 -18.30
N ILE A 267 1.11 -10.94 -18.47
CA ILE A 267 1.79 -9.72 -18.01
C ILE A 267 1.28 -8.49 -18.78
N TYR A 268 1.10 -8.59 -20.10
CA TYR A 268 0.54 -7.51 -20.90
C TYR A 268 -0.85 -7.13 -20.41
N PHE A 269 -1.73 -8.13 -20.19
CA PHE A 269 -3.04 -7.91 -19.59
C PHE A 269 -2.91 -7.31 -18.20
N PHE A 270 -2.08 -7.87 -17.32
CA PHE A 270 -1.85 -7.35 -15.96
C PHE A 270 -1.51 -5.85 -15.96
N VAL A 271 -0.67 -5.40 -16.90
CA VAL A 271 -0.16 -4.03 -16.97
C VAL A 271 -1.12 -3.07 -17.67
N THR A 272 -1.86 -3.54 -18.69
CA THR A 272 -2.74 -2.70 -19.51
C THR A 272 -4.19 -2.70 -19.05
N PHE A 273 -4.59 -3.71 -18.30
CA PHE A 273 -5.91 -3.79 -17.70
C PHE A 273 -6.00 -2.85 -16.51
N GLU A 274 -6.89 -1.86 -16.60
CA GLU A 274 -7.15 -0.92 -15.52
C GLU A 274 -8.66 -0.78 -15.27
N GLN A 275 -9.10 -1.23 -14.09
CA GLN A 275 -10.43 -0.97 -13.55
C GLN A 275 -10.29 -0.40 -12.14
N THR A 276 -10.06 0.92 -12.06
CA THR A 276 -9.70 1.64 -10.83
C THR A 276 -10.79 2.62 -10.37
N ALA A 277 -11.71 3.04 -11.25
CA ALA A 277 -12.85 3.88 -10.90
C ALA A 277 -14.15 3.41 -11.57
N ILE A 278 -15.28 3.49 -10.85
CA ILE A 278 -16.59 3.65 -11.49
C ILE A 278 -16.47 4.98 -12.23
N THR A 279 -16.88 5.07 -13.50
CA THR A 279 -17.12 6.37 -14.13
C THR A 279 -18.07 7.13 -13.24
N THR A 280 -17.54 7.98 -12.36
CA THR A 280 -18.35 8.95 -11.65
C THR A 280 -19.06 9.71 -12.73
N VAL A 281 -20.38 9.86 -12.57
CA VAL A 281 -21.20 10.86 -13.28
C VAL A 281 -20.30 12.06 -13.58
N PRO A 282 -20.26 12.56 -14.83
CA PRO A 282 -19.37 13.65 -15.21
C PRO A 282 -19.41 14.70 -14.10
N PRO A 283 -18.24 15.21 -13.64
CA PRO A 283 -18.21 16.21 -12.58
C PRO A 283 -19.29 17.22 -12.93
N ALA A 284 -20.26 17.41 -12.03
CA ALA A 284 -21.29 18.41 -12.24
C ALA A 284 -20.54 19.65 -12.70
N GLU A 285 -20.88 20.10 -13.91
CA GLU A 285 -20.21 21.18 -14.64
C GLU A 285 -19.71 22.20 -13.62
N GLU A 286 -18.41 22.48 -13.60
CA GLU A 286 -17.83 23.45 -12.66
C GLU A 286 -18.59 24.76 -12.83
N VAL A 287 -19.62 24.97 -12.00
CA VAL A 287 -20.30 26.24 -11.92
C VAL A 287 -19.24 27.13 -11.33
N VAL A 288 -18.71 28.00 -12.18
CA VAL A 288 -17.71 29.00 -11.82
C VAL A 288 -18.29 29.82 -10.66
N VAL A 289 -17.88 29.50 -9.42
CA VAL A 289 -18.25 30.26 -8.21
C VAL A 289 -17.51 31.61 -8.17
N PHE A 290 -16.66 31.89 -9.17
CA PHE A 290 -15.95 33.16 -9.29
C PHE A 290 -16.12 33.79 -10.68
N ALA A 291 -17.17 34.58 -10.85
CA ALA A 291 -17.24 35.52 -11.97
C ALA A 291 -16.09 36.53 -11.82
N PRO A 292 -15.23 36.75 -12.83
CA PRO A 292 -14.25 37.82 -12.79
C PRO A 292 -14.98 39.15 -12.64
N LEU A 293 -14.54 39.98 -11.68
CA LEU A 293 -15.04 41.33 -11.49
C LEU A 293 -14.96 42.06 -12.82
N THR A 294 -16.12 42.31 -13.42
CA THR A 294 -16.23 43.20 -14.57
C THR A 294 -15.73 44.58 -14.13
N PRO A 295 -14.84 45.25 -14.90
CA PRO A 295 -14.36 46.58 -14.52
C PRO A 295 -15.54 47.52 -14.28
N THR A 296 -15.47 48.23 -13.16
CA THR A 296 -16.50 49.17 -12.67
C THR A 296 -16.99 50.09 -13.79
N PRO A 297 -18.26 49.99 -14.23
CA PRO A 297 -18.87 51.00 -15.08
C PRO A 297 -18.95 52.33 -14.32
N LEU A 298 -18.71 53.43 -15.02
CA LEU A 298 -18.95 54.79 -14.54
C LEU A 298 -20.36 54.91 -13.90
N PRO A 299 -20.55 55.80 -12.91
CA PRO A 299 -21.78 55.89 -12.13
C PRO A 299 -22.98 56.18 -13.02
N THR A 300 -23.82 55.17 -13.19
CA THR A 300 -25.16 55.28 -13.76
C THR A 300 -26.08 55.84 -12.65
N PRO A 301 -27.05 56.72 -12.96
CA PRO A 301 -28.00 57.23 -11.97
C PRO A 301 -28.64 56.07 -11.20
N VAL A 302 -28.76 56.26 -9.88
CA VAL A 302 -29.25 55.25 -8.95
C VAL A 302 -30.61 54.72 -9.44
N PRO A 303 -30.74 53.41 -9.71
CA PRO A 303 -32.05 52.82 -9.99
C PRO A 303 -32.92 52.95 -8.73
N THR A 304 -34.14 53.45 -8.91
CA THR A 304 -35.19 53.45 -7.88
C THR A 304 -35.28 52.06 -7.25
N ARG A 305 -35.17 51.99 -5.92
CA ARG A 305 -35.28 50.75 -5.16
C ARG A 305 -36.58 50.04 -5.53
N THR A 306 -36.48 48.86 -6.13
CA THR A 306 -37.52 47.84 -6.04
C THR A 306 -37.66 47.48 -4.56
N PRO A 307 -38.86 47.53 -3.95
CA PRO A 307 -39.04 47.13 -2.56
C PRO A 307 -38.63 45.67 -2.39
N ALA A 308 -37.77 45.39 -1.41
CA ALA A 308 -37.56 44.03 -0.94
C ALA A 308 -38.92 43.47 -0.46
N PRO A 309 -39.23 42.18 -0.68
CA PRO A 309 -40.39 41.57 -0.06
C PRO A 309 -40.19 41.63 1.46
N GLN A 310 -40.89 42.54 2.12
CA GLN A 310 -41.10 42.48 3.55
C GLN A 310 -41.86 41.18 3.80
N VAL A 311 -41.19 40.17 4.35
CA VAL A 311 -41.89 39.11 5.07
C VAL A 311 -42.65 39.83 6.17
N ALA A 312 -43.97 39.93 6.03
CA ALA A 312 -44.80 40.59 7.02
C ALA A 312 -44.58 39.81 8.33
N LEU A 313 -43.98 40.47 9.33
CA LEU A 313 -44.01 39.99 10.71
C LEU A 313 -45.48 39.86 11.09
N SER A 314 -46.00 38.63 11.09
CA SER A 314 -47.37 38.30 11.49
C SER A 314 -47.33 37.08 12.43
N TRP A 315 -48.47 36.72 13.01
CA TRP A 315 -48.59 35.53 13.84
C TRP A 315 -48.11 34.28 13.10
N GLU A 316 -48.65 34.05 11.90
CA GLU A 316 -48.23 32.94 11.01
C GLU A 316 -46.88 33.21 10.32
N GLY A 317 -46.50 34.48 10.18
CA GLY A 317 -45.23 34.94 9.61
C GLY A 317 -43.98 34.70 10.48
N GLY A 318 -44.14 34.06 11.65
CA GLY A 318 -43.01 33.58 12.46
C GLY A 318 -43.16 33.73 13.97
N ILE A 319 -44.07 34.59 14.44
CA ILE A 319 -44.26 34.84 15.88
C ILE A 319 -44.81 33.60 16.59
N ALA A 320 -45.77 32.90 15.99
CA ALA A 320 -46.33 31.66 16.55
C ALA A 320 -45.23 30.60 16.77
N SER A 321 -44.34 30.44 15.80
CA SER A 321 -43.23 29.48 15.89
C SER A 321 -42.25 29.84 17.01
N LEU A 322 -41.94 31.12 17.19
CA LEU A 322 -41.08 31.58 18.28
C LEU A 322 -41.71 31.31 19.65
N LEU A 323 -43.00 31.61 19.82
CA LEU A 323 -43.73 31.34 21.07
C LEU A 323 -43.90 29.84 21.33
N GLN A 324 -44.12 29.03 20.29
CA GLN A 324 -44.16 27.58 20.39
C GLN A 324 -42.81 27.02 20.89
N GLN A 325 -41.69 27.53 20.39
CA GLN A 325 -40.37 27.04 20.79
C GLN A 325 -39.99 27.43 22.22
N LYS A 326 -40.33 28.65 22.65
CA LYS A 326 -39.83 29.21 23.92
C LYS A 326 -40.84 29.12 25.07
N CYS A 327 -42.13 29.10 24.77
CA CYS A 327 -43.20 29.24 25.77
C CYS A 327 -44.08 28.00 25.90
N ALA A 328 -43.95 27.00 25.01
CA ALA A 328 -44.91 25.89 24.96
C ALA A 328 -44.99 25.07 26.26
N ALA A 329 -43.86 24.79 26.90
CA ALA A 329 -43.82 23.97 28.11
C ALA A 329 -44.73 24.52 29.22
N CYS A 330 -44.74 25.85 29.42
CA CYS A 330 -45.45 26.49 30.54
C CYS A 330 -46.75 27.16 30.13
N HIS A 331 -46.81 27.83 28.97
CA HIS A 331 -47.95 28.67 28.56
C HIS A 331 -48.76 28.10 27.38
N ILE A 332 -48.48 26.87 26.95
CA ILE A 332 -49.32 26.15 25.98
C ILE A 332 -49.78 24.82 26.56
N ASN A 333 -48.84 23.98 26.99
CA ASN A 333 -49.13 22.64 27.51
C ASN A 333 -49.71 22.72 28.93
N THR A 334 -49.10 23.53 29.79
CA THR A 334 -49.49 23.65 31.21
C THR A 334 -50.42 24.84 31.49
N LYS A 335 -50.48 25.82 30.58
CA LYS A 335 -51.26 27.06 30.67
C LYS A 335 -51.13 27.77 32.04
N LEU A 336 -49.89 27.90 32.49
CA LEU A 336 -49.55 28.50 33.77
C LEU A 336 -50.04 29.96 33.84
N GLY A 337 -50.70 30.32 34.94
CA GLY A 337 -51.30 31.65 35.10
C GLY A 337 -52.56 31.89 34.25
N GLY A 338 -53.15 30.83 33.68
CA GLY A 338 -54.33 30.91 32.81
C GLY A 338 -54.03 31.44 31.40
N LEU A 339 -52.76 31.63 31.05
CA LEU A 339 -52.33 32.11 29.74
C LEU A 339 -52.21 30.93 28.75
N ASP A 340 -52.74 31.13 27.55
CA ASP A 340 -52.66 30.18 26.43
C ASP A 340 -52.05 30.85 25.19
N LEU A 341 -50.83 30.46 24.82
CA LEU A 341 -50.13 30.98 23.64
C LEU A 341 -50.22 30.04 22.42
N SER A 342 -51.08 29.02 22.44
CA SER A 342 -51.24 28.08 21.32
C SER A 342 -51.97 28.66 20.11
N THR A 343 -52.70 29.76 20.32
CA THR A 343 -53.49 30.42 19.29
C THR A 343 -53.36 31.93 19.43
N TYR A 344 -53.49 32.65 18.31
CA TYR A 344 -53.46 34.12 18.27
C TYR A 344 -54.48 34.74 19.24
N GLN A 345 -55.72 34.23 19.22
CA GLN A 345 -56.80 34.70 20.09
C GLN A 345 -56.52 34.44 21.58
N GLY A 346 -55.89 33.31 21.93
CA GLY A 346 -55.47 33.02 23.31
C GLY A 346 -54.40 34.01 23.80
N ALA A 347 -53.45 34.35 22.92
CA ALA A 347 -52.37 35.28 23.23
C ALA A 347 -52.86 36.73 23.40
N LEU A 348 -53.87 37.16 22.64
CA LEU A 348 -54.53 38.45 22.85
C LEU A 348 -55.36 38.49 24.14
N LYS A 349 -56.15 37.45 24.41
CA LYS A 349 -57.00 37.36 25.60
C LYS A 349 -56.19 37.45 26.90
N GLY A 350 -55.00 36.86 26.91
CA GLY A 350 -54.14 36.82 28.07
C GLY A 350 -54.64 35.88 29.18
N GLY A 351 -53.95 35.92 30.32
CA GLY A 351 -54.22 35.05 31.46
C GLY A 351 -54.90 35.79 32.62
N ASN A 352 -54.81 35.21 33.82
CA ASN A 352 -55.42 35.73 35.04
C ASN A 352 -54.88 37.11 35.45
N SER A 353 -53.73 37.54 34.90
CA SER A 353 -53.10 38.83 35.18
C SER A 353 -53.46 39.93 34.17
N GLY A 354 -54.28 39.64 33.16
CA GLY A 354 -54.66 40.57 32.10
C GLY A 354 -54.17 40.15 30.70
N PRO A 355 -54.37 41.00 29.68
CA PRO A 355 -54.01 40.71 28.30
C PRO A 355 -52.51 40.50 28.16
N ALA A 356 -52.11 39.40 27.51
CA ALA A 356 -50.69 39.14 27.29
C ALA A 356 -50.13 40.01 26.15
N ILE A 357 -50.97 40.31 25.16
CA ILE A 357 -50.65 41.17 24.02
C ILE A 357 -51.76 42.21 23.86
N VAL A 358 -51.35 43.47 23.80
CA VAL A 358 -52.19 44.62 23.47
C VAL A 358 -51.70 45.16 22.12
N PRO A 359 -52.43 44.91 21.01
CA PRO A 359 -52.04 45.37 19.69
C PRO A 359 -51.78 46.87 19.65
N GLY A 360 -50.64 47.27 19.08
CA GLY A 360 -50.20 48.66 18.97
C GLY A 360 -49.50 49.22 20.22
N ASP A 361 -49.51 48.50 21.35
CA ASP A 361 -48.89 48.96 22.60
C ASP A 361 -48.06 47.85 23.29
N PRO A 362 -46.75 47.76 22.98
CA PRO A 362 -45.84 46.85 23.67
C PRO A 362 -45.67 47.17 25.15
N GLY A 363 -45.84 48.44 25.56
CA GLY A 363 -45.70 48.87 26.94
C GLY A 363 -46.83 48.36 27.83
N ALA A 364 -48.05 48.27 27.28
CA ALA A 364 -49.21 47.68 27.93
C ALA A 364 -49.28 46.15 27.82
N SER A 365 -48.46 45.54 26.95
CA SER A 365 -48.43 44.09 26.73
C SER A 365 -47.65 43.35 27.83
N LEU A 366 -48.34 42.51 28.61
CA LEU A 366 -47.70 41.77 29.71
C LEU A 366 -46.59 40.83 29.26
N LEU A 367 -46.67 40.29 28.04
CA LEU A 367 -45.61 39.45 27.47
C LEU A 367 -44.29 40.22 27.39
N VAL A 368 -44.32 41.45 26.89
CA VAL A 368 -43.14 42.29 26.70
C VAL A 368 -42.60 42.77 28.05
N THR A 369 -43.47 43.22 28.95
CA THR A 369 -43.04 43.74 30.26
C THR A 369 -42.45 42.65 31.16
N LYS A 370 -43.02 41.43 31.15
CA LYS A 370 -42.49 40.30 31.92
C LYS A 370 -41.17 39.79 31.37
N GLN A 371 -41.02 39.72 30.04
CA GLN A 371 -39.76 39.32 29.42
C GLN A 371 -38.68 40.40 29.58
N ALA A 372 -39.03 41.69 29.54
CA ALA A 372 -38.08 42.77 29.77
C ALA A 372 -37.52 42.80 31.21
N ALA A 373 -38.26 42.28 32.19
CA ALA A 373 -37.83 42.23 33.59
C ALA A 373 -36.73 41.19 33.87
N GLY A 374 -36.44 40.27 32.94
CA GLY A 374 -35.25 39.40 32.99
C GLY A 374 -35.29 38.20 33.95
N ASN A 375 -36.38 37.98 34.68
CA ASN A 375 -36.52 36.91 35.68
C ASN A 375 -37.51 35.81 35.26
N HIS A 376 -37.65 35.55 33.96
CA HIS A 376 -38.58 34.55 33.43
C HIS A 376 -37.85 33.24 33.06
N PRO A 377 -38.34 32.04 33.44
CA PRO A 377 -37.66 30.76 33.14
C PRO A 377 -37.45 30.49 31.65
N GLY A 378 -38.33 31.00 30.79
CA GLY A 378 -38.18 30.98 29.32
C GLY A 378 -37.82 32.38 28.81
N GLN A 379 -36.65 32.89 29.19
CA GLN A 379 -36.21 34.25 28.86
C GLN A 379 -35.88 34.37 27.36
N LEU A 380 -36.45 35.37 26.70
CA LEU A 380 -36.15 35.68 25.31
C LEU A 380 -34.81 36.43 25.17
N SER A 381 -34.12 36.22 24.04
CA SER A 381 -32.96 37.03 23.67
C SER A 381 -33.37 38.47 23.35
N GLY A 382 -32.41 39.40 23.33
CA GLY A 382 -32.67 40.80 22.98
C GLY A 382 -33.29 40.96 21.60
N ASP A 383 -32.80 40.20 20.63
CA ASP A 383 -33.30 40.23 19.24
C ASP A 383 -34.70 39.59 19.14
N GLU A 384 -34.95 38.48 19.84
CA GLU A 384 -36.26 37.81 19.89
C GLU A 384 -37.32 38.73 20.52
N LEU A 385 -36.97 39.43 21.60
CA LEU A 385 -37.86 40.40 22.26
C LEU A 385 -38.09 41.63 21.37
N ALA A 386 -37.08 42.09 20.64
CA ALA A 386 -37.22 43.20 19.70
C ALA A 386 -38.18 42.86 18.54
N LEU A 387 -38.12 41.64 18.01
CA LEU A 387 -39.05 41.16 16.98
C LEU A 387 -40.50 41.14 17.48
N ILE A 388 -40.74 40.63 18.70
CA ILE A 388 -42.09 40.61 19.27
C ILE A 388 -42.58 42.04 19.54
N ARG A 389 -41.72 42.95 20.01
CA ARG A 389 -42.09 44.37 20.17
C ARG A 389 -42.51 44.99 18.84
N GLN A 390 -41.70 44.81 17.80
CA GLN A 390 -41.98 45.36 16.47
C GLN A 390 -43.30 44.81 15.90
N TRP A 391 -43.57 43.51 16.07
CA TRP A 391 -44.84 42.91 15.66
C TRP A 391 -46.03 43.49 16.43
N ILE A 392 -45.92 43.67 17.75
CA ILE A 392 -46.98 44.29 18.56
C ILE A 392 -47.20 45.75 18.16
N GLU A 393 -46.13 46.54 17.95
CA GLU A 393 -46.21 47.92 17.47
C GLU A 393 -46.93 48.02 16.12
N ALA A 394 -46.73 47.04 15.24
CA ALA A 394 -47.40 46.95 13.95
C ALA A 394 -48.90 46.58 14.04
N GLY A 395 -49.47 46.51 15.25
CA GLY A 395 -50.86 46.14 15.47
C GLY A 395 -51.07 44.63 15.63
N ALA A 396 -49.99 43.89 15.94
CA ALA A 396 -49.98 42.44 16.11
C ALA A 396 -50.72 41.68 14.98
N PRO A 397 -50.41 41.91 13.70
CA PRO A 397 -51.12 41.25 12.61
C PRO A 397 -51.06 39.71 12.73
N GLU A 398 -52.21 39.05 12.55
CA GLU A 398 -52.30 37.59 12.41
C GLU A 398 -51.61 37.14 11.12
#